data_AF-G8R8J0-F1
#
_entry.id   AF-G8R8J0-F1
#
_cell.length_a   1.000
_cell.length_b   1.000
_cell.length_c   1.000
_cell.angle_alpha   90.00
_cell.angle_beta   90.00
_cell.angle_gamma   90.00
#
_symmetry.space_group_name_H-M   'P 1'
#
loop_
_entity.id
_entity.type
_entity.pdbx_description
1 polymer ?
#
loop_
_entity_poly.entity_id
_entity_poly.type
_entity_poly.pdbx_seq_one_letter_code
_entity_poly.pdbx_strand_id
1 'polypeptide(L)'
;MEIKPHVGFKDIKFGLSKSQIIDVLGEPDSEDTSNFEDGSSDIAMVYNELGVTLVFSSEDDFKLSSVTFYTSDATLMGEPFIGKSEEFLLETAKEKGIDDLFLDDDFEELEAKDYASEKLGLAFWVQQGVLDSITIFPEYDAQGEEIIWPS
;
A
#
# COMPACT_ATOMS: atom_id res chain seq x y z
N MET A 1 -12.14 6.31 3.33
CA MET A 1 -11.65 4.97 3.71
C MET A 1 -10.42 5.19 4.56
N GLU A 2 -10.40 4.76 5.83
CA GLU A 2 -9.21 4.99 6.67
C GLU A 2 -8.14 3.92 6.42
N ILE A 3 -6.95 4.37 6.02
CA ILE A 3 -5.73 3.58 5.90
C ILE A 3 -5.15 3.37 7.30
N LYS A 4 -4.90 2.11 7.66
CA LYS A 4 -4.26 1.73 8.92
C LYS A 4 -2.90 1.08 8.61
N PRO A 5 -1.79 1.82 8.78
CA PRO A 5 -0.43 1.28 8.65
C PRO A 5 -0.27 -0.09 9.31
N HIS A 6 0.43 -1.01 8.65
CA HIS A 6 0.66 -2.41 9.09
C HIS A 6 -0.59 -3.26 9.38
N VAL A 7 -1.79 -2.73 9.19
CA VAL A 7 -3.03 -3.44 9.50
C VAL A 7 -3.85 -3.68 8.24
N GLY A 8 -4.19 -2.65 7.48
CA GLY A 8 -5.09 -2.73 6.33
C GLY A 8 -6.11 -1.58 6.29
N PHE A 9 -7.35 -1.87 5.93
CA PHE A 9 -8.45 -0.88 5.85
C PHE A 9 -9.82 -1.56 6.04
N LYS A 10 -10.81 -0.83 6.57
CA LYS A 10 -12.15 -1.40 6.89
C LYS A 10 -12.00 -2.73 7.68
N ASP A 11 -12.57 -3.82 7.16
CA ASP A 11 -12.49 -5.19 7.68
C ASP A 11 -11.40 -6.04 7.01
N ILE A 12 -10.63 -5.44 6.09
CA ILE A 12 -9.53 -6.07 5.38
C ILE A 12 -8.25 -5.87 6.19
N LYS A 13 -7.58 -6.99 6.47
CA LYS A 13 -6.30 -7.00 7.18
C LYS A 13 -5.26 -7.79 6.39
N PHE A 14 -3.99 -7.44 6.58
CA PHE A 14 -2.88 -8.29 6.13
C PHE A 14 -3.00 -9.70 6.69
N GLY A 15 -2.53 -10.68 5.93
CA GLY A 15 -2.60 -12.09 6.32
C GLY A 15 -3.89 -12.81 5.88
N LEU A 16 -4.92 -12.08 5.43
CA LEU A 16 -6.11 -12.70 4.87
C LEU A 16 -5.82 -13.35 3.51
N SER A 17 -6.45 -14.48 3.25
CA SER A 17 -6.41 -15.15 1.95
C SER A 17 -7.35 -14.47 0.95
N LYS A 18 -7.13 -14.71 -0.34
CA LYS A 18 -8.03 -14.24 -1.41
C LYS A 18 -9.49 -14.57 -1.17
N SER A 19 -9.80 -15.81 -0.74
CA SER A 19 -11.20 -16.21 -0.49
C SER A 19 -11.83 -15.41 0.64
N GLN A 20 -11.09 -15.12 1.71
CA GLN A 20 -11.58 -14.29 2.81
C GLN A 20 -11.81 -12.84 2.38
N ILE A 21 -10.98 -12.32 1.48
CA ILE A 21 -11.17 -10.99 0.90
C ILE A 21 -12.43 -10.95 0.04
N ILE A 22 -12.65 -11.96 -0.81
CA ILE A 22 -13.84 -12.08 -1.66
C ILE A 22 -15.12 -12.19 -0.81
N ASP A 23 -15.08 -12.91 0.30
CA ASP A 23 -16.22 -13.00 1.23
C ASP A 23 -16.61 -11.64 1.82
N VAL A 24 -15.67 -10.70 1.93
CA VAL A 24 -15.87 -9.36 2.53
C VAL A 24 -16.16 -8.29 1.47
N LEU A 25 -15.43 -8.27 0.36
CA LEU A 25 -15.50 -7.22 -0.67
C LEU A 25 -16.32 -7.62 -1.90
N GLY A 26 -16.58 -8.92 -2.10
CA GLY A 26 -17.05 -9.47 -3.36
C GLY A 26 -15.91 -9.78 -4.33
N GLU A 27 -16.27 -10.14 -5.56
CA GLU A 27 -15.30 -10.42 -6.62
C GLU A 27 -14.55 -9.14 -7.05
N PRO A 28 -13.26 -9.24 -7.41
CA PRO A 28 -12.53 -8.10 -7.96
C PRO A 28 -12.99 -7.80 -9.40
N ASP A 29 -12.72 -6.59 -9.86
CA ASP A 29 -12.93 -6.22 -11.25
C ASP A 29 -11.95 -6.91 -12.20
N SER A 30 -10.71 -7.10 -11.74
CA SER A 30 -9.68 -7.86 -12.47
C SER A 30 -8.71 -8.55 -11.52
N GLU A 31 -8.10 -9.61 -12.03
CA GLU A 31 -7.05 -10.35 -11.36
C GLU A 31 -5.92 -10.62 -12.36
N ASP A 32 -4.69 -10.28 -11.97
CA ASP A 32 -3.48 -10.53 -12.75
C ASP A 32 -2.47 -11.33 -11.93
N THR A 33 -1.70 -12.19 -12.61
CA THR A 33 -0.65 -13.00 -11.98
C THR A 33 0.70 -12.68 -12.59
N SER A 34 1.63 -12.27 -11.75
CA SER A 34 3.03 -12.03 -12.10
C SER A 34 3.86 -13.21 -11.63
N ASN A 35 4.65 -13.82 -12.53
CA ASN A 35 5.55 -14.92 -12.18
C ASN A 35 6.99 -14.43 -12.32
N PHE A 36 7.83 -14.73 -11.33
CA PHE A 36 9.21 -14.28 -11.26
C PHE A 36 10.20 -15.41 -11.55
N GLU A 37 11.45 -15.07 -11.89
CA GLU A 37 12.47 -16.04 -12.32
C GLU A 37 12.90 -17.00 -11.20
N ASP A 38 12.80 -16.59 -9.94
CA ASP A 38 13.08 -17.40 -8.75
C ASP A 38 11.97 -18.41 -8.42
N GLY A 39 10.87 -18.39 -9.19
CA GLY A 39 9.71 -19.26 -9.01
C GLY A 39 8.65 -18.72 -8.06
N SER A 40 8.86 -17.53 -7.47
CA SER A 40 7.81 -16.82 -6.75
C SER A 40 6.79 -16.22 -7.73
N SER A 41 5.61 -15.88 -7.21
CA SER A 41 4.55 -15.24 -7.98
C SER A 41 3.67 -14.37 -7.11
N ASP A 42 3.20 -13.27 -7.68
CA ASP A 42 2.22 -12.39 -7.07
C ASP A 42 0.88 -12.47 -7.81
N ILE A 43 -0.20 -12.31 -7.05
CA ILE A 43 -1.55 -12.11 -7.58
C ILE A 43 -2.00 -10.71 -7.19
N ALA A 44 -2.39 -9.89 -8.16
CA ALA A 44 -2.98 -8.58 -7.93
C ALA A 44 -4.49 -8.64 -8.20
N MET A 45 -5.30 -8.27 -7.20
CA MET A 45 -6.76 -8.12 -7.33
C MET A 45 -7.12 -6.64 -7.30
N VAL A 46 -7.79 -6.15 -8.34
CA VAL A 46 -8.15 -4.74 -8.50
C VAL A 46 -9.63 -4.53 -8.18
N TYR A 47 -9.92 -3.54 -7.34
CA TYR A 47 -11.28 -3.09 -7.01
C TYR A 47 -11.43 -1.63 -7.42
N ASN A 48 -11.91 -1.39 -8.64
CA ASN A 48 -12.00 -0.07 -9.27
C ASN A 48 -12.91 0.88 -8.49
N GLU A 49 -14.09 0.41 -8.05
CA GLU A 49 -15.03 1.24 -7.29
C GLU A 49 -14.46 1.64 -5.91
N LEU A 50 -13.63 0.79 -5.32
CA LEU A 50 -12.96 1.08 -4.05
C LEU A 50 -11.67 1.90 -4.22
N GLY A 51 -11.12 1.94 -5.43
CA GLY A 51 -9.85 2.57 -5.74
C GLY A 51 -8.68 1.88 -5.02
N VAL A 52 -8.69 0.55 -4.96
CA VAL A 52 -7.61 -0.23 -4.32
C VAL A 52 -7.15 -1.40 -5.17
N THR A 53 -5.86 -1.71 -5.06
CA THR A 53 -5.26 -2.96 -5.54
C THR A 53 -4.71 -3.74 -4.35
N LEU A 54 -5.02 -5.04 -4.29
CA LEU A 54 -4.60 -5.96 -3.24
C LEU A 54 -3.62 -6.98 -3.84
N VAL A 55 -2.41 -7.07 -3.28
CA VAL A 55 -1.39 -8.01 -3.76
C VAL A 55 -1.23 -9.17 -2.79
N PHE A 56 -1.13 -10.38 -3.32
CA PHE A 56 -0.92 -11.61 -2.58
C PHE A 56 0.34 -12.30 -3.10
N SER A 57 1.34 -12.45 -2.25
CA SER A 57 2.62 -13.06 -2.62
C SER A 57 2.65 -14.55 -2.30
N SER A 58 3.20 -15.36 -3.21
CA SER A 58 3.47 -16.78 -2.97
C SER A 58 4.47 -17.01 -1.84
N GLU A 59 5.37 -16.05 -1.60
CA GLU A 59 6.35 -16.12 -0.52
C GLU A 59 5.66 -16.07 0.86
N ASP A 60 4.46 -15.47 0.91
CA ASP A 60 3.65 -15.31 2.12
C ASP A 60 2.47 -16.29 2.19
N ASP A 61 2.54 -17.43 1.49
CA ASP A 61 1.45 -18.41 1.29
C ASP A 61 0.21 -17.82 0.59
N PHE A 62 0.39 -16.88 -0.34
CA PHE A 62 -0.70 -16.13 -1.00
C PHE A 62 -1.64 -15.43 -0.01
N LYS A 63 -1.09 -14.93 1.08
CA LYS A 63 -1.76 -13.99 1.97
C LYS A 63 -1.59 -12.57 1.45
N LEU A 64 -2.51 -11.68 1.84
CA LEU A 64 -2.43 -10.26 1.50
C LEU A 64 -1.11 -9.69 2.02
N SER A 65 -0.26 -9.22 1.11
CA SER A 65 1.11 -8.76 1.35
C SER A 65 1.29 -7.25 1.10
N SER A 66 0.45 -6.63 0.28
CA SER A 66 0.40 -5.16 0.17
C SER A 66 -0.99 -4.68 -0.27
N VAL A 67 -1.27 -3.40 0.04
CA VAL A 67 -2.47 -2.70 -0.44
C VAL A 67 -2.07 -1.35 -0.98
N THR A 68 -2.43 -1.06 -2.23
CA THR A 68 -2.25 0.25 -2.84
C THR A 68 -3.60 0.95 -2.98
N PHE A 69 -3.67 2.20 -2.53
CA PHE A 69 -4.83 3.08 -2.61
C PHE A 69 -4.61 4.15 -3.67
N TYR A 70 -5.62 4.40 -4.50
CA TYR A 70 -5.59 5.37 -5.61
C TYR A 70 -6.69 6.43 -5.50
N THR A 71 -7.54 6.37 -4.47
CA THR A 71 -8.70 7.26 -4.33
C THR A 71 -8.46 8.36 -3.30
N SER A 72 -8.92 9.57 -3.63
CA SER A 72 -8.93 10.72 -2.70
C SER A 72 -9.91 10.57 -1.54
N ASP A 73 -10.78 9.56 -1.58
CA ASP A 73 -11.62 9.16 -0.44
C ASP A 73 -10.80 8.45 0.64
N ALA A 74 -9.59 7.97 0.34
CA ALA A 74 -8.71 7.35 1.31
C ALA A 74 -8.04 8.41 2.20
N THR A 75 -8.03 8.15 3.51
CA THR A 75 -7.47 9.02 4.53
C THR A 75 -6.41 8.27 5.32
N LEU A 76 -5.27 8.91 5.53
CA LEU A 76 -4.19 8.40 6.40
C LEU A 76 -4.06 9.36 7.57
N MET A 77 -4.25 8.87 8.80
CA MET A 77 -4.26 9.71 10.01
C MET A 77 -5.29 10.86 9.90
N GLY A 78 -6.44 10.54 9.31
CA GLY A 78 -7.53 11.47 9.04
C GLY A 78 -7.26 12.51 7.93
N GLU A 79 -6.16 12.42 7.17
CA GLU A 79 -5.84 13.35 6.08
C GLU A 79 -5.96 12.69 4.68
N PRO A 80 -6.68 13.31 3.71
CA PRO A 80 -6.72 12.84 2.33
C PRO A 80 -5.51 13.37 1.54
N PHE A 81 -4.45 12.57 1.48
CA PHE A 81 -3.22 12.94 0.76
C PHE A 81 -3.32 12.73 -0.77
N ILE A 82 -4.06 11.73 -1.25
CA ILE A 82 -4.10 11.41 -2.69
C ILE A 82 -4.74 12.57 -3.47
N GLY A 83 -4.07 12.97 -4.55
CA GLY A 83 -4.40 14.14 -5.37
C GLY A 83 -3.87 15.46 -4.81
N LYS A 84 -3.09 15.46 -3.73
CA LYS A 84 -2.39 16.64 -3.20
C LYS A 84 -0.97 16.75 -3.75
N SER A 85 -0.35 17.92 -3.59
CA SER A 85 1.02 18.13 -4.07
C SER A 85 2.06 17.39 -3.20
N GLU A 86 3.24 17.14 -3.79
CA GLU A 86 4.43 16.68 -3.09
C GLU A 86 4.75 17.57 -1.86
N GLU A 87 4.67 18.89 -2.02
CA GLU A 87 4.86 19.85 -0.92
C GLU A 87 3.88 19.61 0.24
N PHE A 88 2.60 19.40 -0.08
CA PHE A 88 1.58 19.10 0.92
C PHE A 88 1.87 17.79 1.65
N LEU A 89 2.32 16.75 0.93
CA LEU A 89 2.76 15.48 1.53
C LEU A 89 3.87 15.73 2.55
N LEU A 90 4.95 16.40 2.15
CA LEU A 90 6.15 16.60 2.98
C LEU A 90 5.85 17.44 4.24
N GLU A 91 5.04 18.48 4.12
CA GLU A 91 4.64 19.32 5.26
C GLU A 91 3.69 18.56 6.20
N THR A 92 2.65 17.93 5.65
CA THR A 92 1.58 17.33 6.45
C THR A 92 2.00 16.00 7.08
N ALA A 93 2.83 15.19 6.40
CA ALA A 93 3.34 13.93 6.93
C ALA A 93 4.02 14.13 8.29
N LYS A 94 4.88 15.15 8.39
CA LYS A 94 5.56 15.51 9.62
C LYS A 94 4.60 15.95 10.73
N GLU A 95 3.60 16.76 10.40
CA GLU A 95 2.58 17.21 11.37
C GLU A 95 1.72 16.06 11.89
N LYS A 96 1.44 15.06 11.06
CA LYS A 96 0.64 13.89 11.40
C LYS A 96 1.44 12.81 12.13
N GLY A 97 2.76 12.93 12.21
CA GLY A 97 3.63 12.03 12.97
C GLY A 97 4.34 10.95 12.15
N ILE A 98 4.41 11.12 10.82
CA ILE A 98 5.28 10.37 9.93
C ILE A 98 6.64 11.08 9.96
N ASP A 99 7.45 10.74 10.96
CA ASP A 99 8.70 11.43 11.30
C ASP A 99 9.93 10.89 10.55
N ASP A 100 9.79 9.77 9.86
CA ASP A 100 10.83 9.07 9.11
C ASP A 100 10.59 9.07 7.60
N LEU A 101 9.74 9.96 7.07
CA LEU A 101 9.51 10.04 5.62
C LEU A 101 10.82 10.43 4.89
N PHE A 102 11.25 9.62 3.93
CA PHE A 102 12.41 9.90 3.07
C PHE A 102 12.08 9.65 1.59
N LEU A 103 12.85 10.28 0.69
CA LEU A 103 12.81 9.98 -0.74
C LEU A 103 13.57 8.68 -0.97
N ASP A 104 12.87 7.63 -1.38
CA ASP A 104 13.46 6.31 -1.64
C ASP A 104 14.09 6.29 -3.03
N ASP A 105 13.31 6.67 -4.05
CA ASP A 105 13.76 6.74 -5.44
C ASP A 105 13.21 7.98 -6.19
N ASP A 106 13.99 8.47 -7.15
CA ASP A 106 13.62 9.55 -8.07
C ASP A 106 13.71 9.06 -9.52
N PHE A 107 12.55 8.91 -10.17
CA PHE A 107 12.39 8.43 -11.53
C PHE A 107 12.25 9.61 -12.49
N GLU A 108 13.36 10.29 -12.77
CA GLU A 108 13.39 11.51 -13.60
C GLU A 108 12.67 11.34 -14.96
N GLU A 109 12.87 10.20 -15.64
CA GLU A 109 12.26 9.92 -16.96
C GLU A 109 10.74 9.80 -16.91
N LEU A 110 10.20 9.39 -15.76
CA LEU A 110 8.77 9.27 -15.52
C LEU A 110 8.18 10.55 -14.91
N GLU A 111 8.99 11.55 -14.56
CA GLU A 111 8.58 12.66 -13.70
C GLU A 111 7.89 12.16 -12.42
N ALA A 112 8.48 11.13 -11.79
CA ALA A 112 7.89 10.45 -10.64
C ALA A 112 8.92 10.26 -9.52
N LYS A 113 8.42 10.19 -8.28
CA LYS A 113 9.23 9.97 -7.08
C LYS A 113 8.51 8.99 -6.17
N ASP A 114 9.28 8.17 -5.47
CA ASP A 114 8.77 7.31 -4.41
C ASP A 114 9.30 7.79 -3.06
N TYR A 115 8.39 8.03 -2.11
CA TYR A 115 8.75 8.34 -0.73
C TYR A 115 8.33 7.19 0.17
N ALA A 116 9.16 6.87 1.14
CA ALA A 116 8.90 5.77 2.06
C ALA A 116 8.93 6.22 3.53
N SER A 117 8.18 5.51 4.36
CA SER A 117 8.32 5.49 5.82
C SER A 117 8.40 4.03 6.24
N GLU A 118 9.60 3.59 6.62
CA GLU A 118 9.87 2.22 7.04
C GLU A 118 9.12 1.89 8.34
N LYS A 119 9.11 2.84 9.29
CA LYS A 119 8.48 2.69 10.60
C LYS A 119 6.98 2.45 10.53
N LEU A 120 6.33 2.92 9.46
CA LEU A 120 4.90 2.76 9.24
C LEU A 120 4.57 1.84 8.06
N GLY A 121 5.59 1.30 7.38
CA GLY A 121 5.41 0.46 6.19
C GLY A 121 4.57 1.17 5.14
N LEU A 122 4.96 2.39 4.78
CA LEU A 122 4.28 3.22 3.79
C LEU A 122 5.20 3.50 2.60
N ALA A 123 4.64 3.47 1.40
CA ALA A 123 5.22 4.07 0.20
C ALA A 123 4.23 5.05 -0.43
N PHE A 124 4.74 6.11 -1.04
CA PHE A 124 3.99 7.23 -1.57
C PHE A 124 4.48 7.53 -2.99
N TRP A 125 3.68 7.13 -3.98
CA TRP A 125 4.01 7.37 -5.37
C TRP A 125 3.55 8.77 -5.80
N VAL A 126 4.52 9.67 -6.00
CA VAL A 126 4.28 11.02 -6.50
C VAL A 126 4.56 11.05 -7.99
N GLN A 127 3.56 11.43 -8.78
CA GLN A 127 3.63 11.51 -10.23
C GLN A 127 3.35 12.96 -10.65
N GLN A 128 4.25 13.58 -11.42
CA GLN A 128 4.11 14.98 -11.87
C GLN A 128 3.86 15.96 -10.72
N GLY A 129 4.49 15.72 -9.56
CA GLY A 129 4.38 16.55 -8.35
C GLY A 129 3.07 16.40 -7.59
N VAL A 130 2.23 15.41 -7.94
CA VAL A 130 0.97 15.08 -7.26
C VAL A 130 1.06 13.66 -6.70
N LEU A 131 0.62 13.46 -5.46
CA LEU A 131 0.53 12.12 -4.89
C LEU A 131 -0.58 11.33 -5.60
N ASP A 132 -0.18 10.29 -6.31
CA ASP A 132 -1.06 9.44 -7.10
C ASP A 132 -1.57 8.25 -6.28
N SER A 133 -0.69 7.63 -5.50
CA SER A 133 -1.07 6.48 -4.68
C SER A 133 -0.29 6.36 -3.37
N ILE A 134 -0.88 5.61 -2.44
CA ILE A 134 -0.26 5.22 -1.17
C ILE A 134 -0.27 3.70 -1.12
N THR A 135 0.87 3.07 -0.86
CA THR A 135 0.95 1.64 -0.58
C THR A 135 1.25 1.42 0.89
N ILE A 136 0.57 0.45 1.51
CA ILE A 136 0.90 -0.05 2.84
C ILE A 136 1.43 -1.48 2.76
N PHE A 137 2.33 -1.78 3.70
CA PHE A 137 2.95 -3.09 3.89
C PHE A 137 2.69 -3.61 5.32
N PRO A 138 2.73 -4.94 5.53
CA PRO A 138 2.64 -5.51 6.87
C PRO A 138 3.84 -5.08 7.73
N GLU A 139 3.72 -5.28 9.05
CA GLU A 139 4.86 -5.11 9.95
C GLU A 139 5.78 -6.32 9.82
N TYR A 140 7.09 -6.08 9.84
CA TYR A 140 8.11 -7.12 9.88
C TYR A 140 8.78 -7.11 11.26
N ASP A 141 9.34 -8.25 11.65
CA ASP A 141 10.16 -8.34 12.84
C ASP A 141 11.39 -7.41 12.77
N ALA A 142 12.09 -7.29 13.90
CA ALA A 142 13.27 -6.43 13.97
C ALA A 142 14.45 -6.89 13.07
N GLN A 143 14.34 -8.04 12.42
CA GLN A 143 15.32 -8.55 11.46
C GLN A 143 14.87 -8.29 10.01
N GLY A 144 13.59 -7.92 9.80
CA GLY A 144 12.99 -7.79 8.47
C GLY A 144 12.71 -9.14 7.81
N GLU A 145 12.73 -10.24 8.57
CA GLU A 145 12.68 -11.60 8.02
C GLU A 145 11.27 -12.20 8.10
N GLU A 146 10.58 -12.03 9.24
CA GLU A 146 9.24 -12.57 9.44
C GLU A 146 8.17 -11.47 9.51
N ILE A 147 7.03 -11.72 8.86
CA ILE A 147 5.86 -10.85 8.96
C ILE A 147 5.16 -11.03 10.31
N ILE A 148 4.85 -9.91 10.96
CA ILE A 148 4.00 -9.82 12.14
C ILE A 148 2.56 -9.53 11.68
N TRP A 149 1.77 -10.59 11.53
CA TRP A 149 0.36 -10.44 11.10
C TRP A 149 -0.50 -9.71 12.16
N PRO A 150 -1.35 -8.77 11.74
CA PRO A 150 -2.24 -8.07 12.67
C PRO A 150 -3.29 -9.01 13.27
N SER A 151 -3.50 -8.93 14.59
CA SER A 151 -4.56 -9.65 15.32
C SER A 151 -5.95 -9.09 15.04
#